data_AF-A0A0W0FZR3-F1
#
_entry.id   AF-A0A0W0FZR3-F1
#
_cell.length_a   1.000
_cell.length_b   1.000
_cell.length_c   1.000
_cell.angle_alpha   90.00
_cell.angle_beta   90.00
_cell.angle_gamma   90.00
#
_symmetry.space_group_name_H-M   'P 1'
#
loop_
_entity.id
_entity.type
_entity.pdbx_description
1 polymer ?
#
loop_
_entity_poly.entity_id
_entity_poly.type
_entity_poly.pdbx_seq_one_letter_code
_entity_poly.pdbx_strand_id
1 'polypeptide(L)'
;MDDALDTETLLACVRSLLNRTVDNQDIILDALVQCDGDASKAAELLNSKGQTEAEMEDTGTRKRARGLDDWLRNRSSRKVAKKDAKRGVEIIQRSSTADVSPMDTASTASSEPRASNLMSILQQPPSPKKVIPQKPPLTLGNPSMVAKHTPCTLHLSVLPAELASRLFHTMTDASHGWKRNKWWLFERIVESPHRTSFFARRTDGIDKDASWQQAAQFWYNGRPTDPPEVFPPPMEEACEIIERLVSDELRKRPRLPLEWPGVPDDQDGLLWRANVAASNCYEGRNESVGWHSDQVLCVQLLH
;
A
#
# COMPACT_ATOMS: atom_id res chain seq x y z
N MET A 1 4.30 -16.33 -24.65
CA MET A 1 4.18 -14.99 -24.04
C MET A 1 5.02 -15.08 -22.79
N ASP A 2 6.15 -14.39 -22.79
CA ASP A 2 7.13 -14.44 -21.70
C ASP A 2 6.54 -13.78 -20.45
N ASP A 3 6.13 -14.60 -19.49
CA ASP A 3 5.91 -14.17 -18.12
C ASP A 3 7.28 -13.85 -17.53
N ALA A 4 7.75 -12.62 -17.73
CA ALA A 4 8.92 -12.12 -17.04
C ALA A 4 8.62 -12.17 -15.53
N LEU A 5 9.22 -13.15 -14.83
CA LEU A 5 9.11 -13.27 -13.38
C LEU A 5 9.50 -11.94 -12.73
N ASP A 6 8.70 -11.51 -11.75
CA ASP A 6 9.00 -10.31 -10.99
C ASP A 6 10.34 -10.45 -10.23
N THR A 7 11.02 -9.32 -10.04
CA THR A 7 12.40 -9.27 -9.51
C THR A 7 12.49 -9.92 -8.13
N GLU A 8 11.48 -9.75 -7.29
CA GLU A 8 11.39 -10.39 -5.97
C GLU A 8 11.28 -11.92 -6.06
N THR A 9 10.60 -12.43 -7.09
CA THR A 9 10.48 -13.88 -7.33
C THR A 9 11.82 -14.45 -7.78
N LEU A 10 12.54 -13.75 -8.66
CA LEU A 10 13.89 -14.14 -9.06
C LEU A 10 14.88 -14.15 -7.88
N LEU A 11 14.83 -13.13 -7.03
CA LEU A 11 15.65 -13.07 -5.82
C LEU A 11 15.35 -14.21 -4.85
N ALA A 12 14.07 -14.54 -4.64
CA ALA A 12 13.68 -15.68 -3.82
C ALA A 12 14.14 -17.03 -4.41
N CYS A 13 13.99 -17.20 -5.73
CA CYS A 13 14.46 -18.39 -6.44
C CYS A 13 15.98 -18.56 -6.31
N VAL A 14 16.77 -17.50 -6.51
CA VAL A 14 18.23 -17.57 -6.34
C VAL A 14 18.59 -17.90 -4.90
N ARG A 15 17.98 -17.23 -3.91
CA ARG A 15 18.24 -17.48 -2.47
C ARG A 15 17.98 -18.93 -2.06
N SER A 16 16.96 -19.57 -2.65
CA SER A 16 16.64 -20.99 -2.40
C SER A 16 17.71 -21.96 -2.94
N LEU A 17 18.38 -21.58 -4.03
CA LEU A 17 19.39 -22.39 -4.73
C LEU A 17 20.83 -22.14 -4.23
N LEU A 18 21.02 -21.21 -3.28
CA LEU A 18 22.32 -20.94 -2.69
C LEU A 18 22.65 -21.96 -1.60
N ASN A 19 23.89 -22.48 -1.64
CA ASN A 19 24.42 -23.36 -0.59
C ASN A 19 25.01 -22.56 0.60
N ARG A 20 24.94 -21.23 0.54
CA ARG A 20 25.45 -20.29 1.55
C ARG A 20 24.50 -19.10 1.73
N THR A 21 24.52 -18.51 2.91
CA THR A 21 23.78 -17.27 3.17
C THR A 21 24.52 -16.08 2.56
N VAL A 22 23.90 -15.40 1.60
CA VAL A 22 24.39 -14.14 1.03
C VAL A 22 23.48 -13.02 1.53
N ASP A 23 23.97 -12.26 2.50
CA ASP A 23 23.18 -11.21 3.17
C ASP A 23 23.00 -9.96 2.30
N ASN A 24 23.89 -9.74 1.32
CA ASN A 24 23.85 -8.57 0.46
C ASN A 24 23.07 -8.85 -0.83
N GLN A 25 21.87 -8.25 -0.93
CA GLN A 25 20.98 -8.37 -2.08
C GLN A 25 21.58 -7.83 -3.38
N ASP A 26 22.45 -6.82 -3.31
CA ASP A 26 23.08 -6.22 -4.49
C ASP A 26 23.94 -7.25 -5.26
N ILE A 27 24.57 -8.18 -4.53
CA ILE A 27 25.40 -9.25 -5.12
C ILE A 27 24.53 -10.22 -5.92
N ILE A 28 23.32 -10.50 -5.44
CA ILE A 28 22.36 -11.39 -6.10
C ILE A 28 21.79 -10.72 -7.36
N LEU A 29 21.50 -9.42 -7.28
CA LEU A 29 21.04 -8.63 -8.43
C LEU A 29 22.11 -8.54 -9.52
N ASP A 30 23.36 -8.28 -9.17
CA ASP A 30 24.47 -8.26 -10.13
C ASP A 30 24.67 -9.62 -10.83
N ALA A 31 24.50 -10.72 -10.10
CA ALA A 31 24.58 -12.07 -10.66
C ALA A 31 23.41 -12.37 -11.61
N LEU A 32 22.19 -11.94 -11.27
CA LEU A 32 21.02 -12.04 -12.13
C LEU A 32 21.18 -11.21 -13.42
N VAL A 33 21.74 -10.01 -13.32
CA VAL A 33 22.05 -9.17 -14.49
C VAL A 33 23.11 -9.83 -15.39
N GLN A 34 24.13 -10.48 -14.79
CA GLN A 34 25.15 -11.22 -15.55
C GLN A 34 24.59 -12.47 -16.25
N CYS A 35 23.51 -13.04 -15.72
CA CYS A 35 22.90 -14.28 -16.23
C CYS A 35 21.59 -14.03 -17.00
N ASP A 36 21.33 -12.79 -17.43
CA ASP A 36 20.14 -12.41 -18.20
C ASP A 36 18.81 -12.83 -17.54
N GLY A 37 18.76 -12.74 -16.21
CA GLY A 37 17.57 -13.10 -15.41
C GLY A 37 17.40 -14.61 -15.13
N ASP A 38 18.35 -15.46 -15.52
CA ASP A 38 18.31 -16.90 -15.21
C ASP A 38 18.75 -17.17 -13.76
N ALA A 39 17.79 -17.54 -12.91
CA ALA A 39 18.01 -17.77 -11.48
C ALA A 39 18.93 -18.97 -11.18
N SER A 40 18.93 -20.00 -12.02
CA SER A 40 19.76 -21.21 -11.78
C SER A 40 21.22 -20.90 -12.06
N LYS A 41 21.50 -20.23 -13.20
CA LYS A 41 22.85 -19.80 -13.56
C LYS A 41 23.41 -18.78 -12.58
N ALA A 42 22.57 -17.85 -12.09
CA ALA A 42 22.97 -16.87 -11.09
C ALA A 42 23.38 -17.55 -9.76
N ALA A 43 22.63 -18.58 -9.32
CA ALA A 43 22.97 -19.34 -8.12
C ALA A 43 24.28 -20.14 -8.27
N GLU A 44 24.50 -20.80 -9.42
CA GLU A 44 25.76 -21.51 -9.72
C GLU A 44 26.97 -20.57 -9.70
N LEU A 45 26.83 -19.38 -10.28
CA LEU A 45 27.87 -18.34 -10.28
C LEU A 45 28.19 -17.85 -8.86
N LEU A 46 27.18 -17.73 -8.01
CA LEU A 46 27.36 -17.32 -6.61
C LEU A 46 27.93 -18.44 -5.73
N ASN A 47 27.58 -19.69 -5.98
CA ASN A 47 28.13 -20.84 -5.27
C ASN A 47 29.60 -21.08 -5.65
N SER A 48 29.98 -20.89 -6.92
CA SER A 48 31.36 -21.04 -7.40
C SER A 48 32.29 -19.93 -6.89
N LYS A 49 31.84 -18.66 -6.85
CA LYS A 49 32.64 -17.55 -6.30
C LYS A 49 32.99 -17.74 -4.82
N GLY A 50 32.14 -18.40 -4.04
CA GLY A 50 32.41 -18.69 -2.63
C GLY A 50 33.52 -19.72 -2.39
N GLN A 51 33.72 -20.63 -3.35
CA GLN A 51 34.85 -21.57 -3.30
C GLN A 51 36.17 -20.87 -3.61
N THR A 52 36.17 -19.86 -4.49
CA THR A 52 37.38 -19.09 -4.84
C THR A 52 37.76 -18.08 -3.75
N GLU A 53 36.78 -17.51 -3.03
CA GLU A 53 37.02 -16.57 -1.93
C GLU A 53 37.55 -17.27 -0.66
N ALA A 54 37.15 -18.52 -0.41
CA ALA A 54 37.67 -19.32 0.71
C ALA A 54 39.15 -19.73 0.54
N GLU A 55 39.68 -19.71 -0.69
CA GLU A 55 41.10 -19.97 -0.97
C GLU A 55 41.96 -18.70 -1.03
N MET A 56 41.34 -17.50 -0.98
CA MET A 56 42.02 -16.21 -1.22
C MET A 56 41.88 -15.23 -0.03
N GLU A 57 41.57 -15.74 1.16
CA GLU A 57 41.55 -15.00 2.43
C GLU A 57 42.91 -15.06 3.15
N ASP A 58 44.01 -15.04 2.38
CA ASP A 58 45.31 -14.58 2.87
C ASP A 58 45.87 -13.60 1.84
N THR A 59 46.08 -12.35 2.26
CA THR A 59 46.55 -11.18 1.50
C THR A 59 45.50 -10.25 0.83
N GLY A 60 45.07 -9.24 1.60
CA GLY A 60 45.22 -7.84 1.16
C GLY A 60 44.06 -7.10 0.47
N THR A 61 43.55 -6.09 1.20
CA THR A 61 42.99 -4.80 0.71
C THR A 61 41.67 -4.78 -0.09
N ARG A 62 40.58 -4.41 0.60
CA ARG A 62 39.30 -3.98 0.03
C ARG A 62 39.45 -2.68 -0.78
N LYS A 63 39.29 -2.75 -2.12
CA LYS A 63 39.12 -1.57 -2.98
C LYS A 63 37.68 -1.05 -2.86
N ARG A 64 37.52 0.22 -2.45
CA ARG A 64 36.24 0.94 -2.41
C ARG A 64 35.61 1.01 -3.80
N ALA A 65 34.32 0.73 -3.87
CA ALA A 65 33.47 0.88 -5.05
C ALA A 65 33.46 2.34 -5.55
N ARG A 66 33.42 2.47 -6.88
CA ARG A 66 33.35 3.74 -7.61
C ARG A 66 31.98 4.39 -7.38
N GLY A 67 31.98 5.61 -6.85
CA GLY A 67 30.78 6.36 -6.52
C GLY A 67 30.06 6.95 -7.74
N LEU A 68 28.78 7.27 -7.52
CA LEU A 68 27.81 7.85 -8.45
C LEU A 68 28.33 9.11 -9.19
N ASP A 69 29.24 9.86 -8.58
CA ASP A 69 29.89 11.04 -9.16
C ASP A 69 30.72 10.77 -10.43
N ASP A 70 31.31 9.58 -10.54
CA ASP A 70 32.17 9.22 -11.70
C ASP A 70 31.32 8.85 -12.94
N TRP A 71 30.10 8.34 -12.70
CA TRP A 71 29.15 8.01 -13.76
C TRP A 71 28.53 9.26 -14.40
N LEU A 72 28.22 10.29 -13.59
CA LEU A 72 27.64 11.56 -14.07
C LEU A 72 28.60 12.34 -14.98
N ARG A 73 29.92 12.21 -14.78
CA ARG A 73 30.92 12.94 -15.59
C ARG A 73 31.14 12.35 -16.99
N ASN A 74 30.88 11.06 -17.20
CA ASN A 74 31.27 10.36 -18.44
C ASN A 74 30.27 10.53 -19.61
N ARG A 75 29.20 11.31 -19.46
CA ARG A 75 28.20 11.52 -20.53
C ARG A 75 28.45 12.77 -21.39
N SER A 76 29.42 13.62 -21.02
CA SER A 76 29.62 14.94 -21.65
C SER A 76 30.61 14.96 -22.84
N SER A 77 31.19 13.84 -23.28
CA SER A 77 32.14 13.88 -24.39
C SER A 77 32.10 12.64 -25.30
N ARG A 78 31.17 12.63 -26.25
CA ARG A 78 31.33 11.89 -27.50
C ARG A 78 31.01 12.80 -28.69
N LYS A 79 32.03 13.53 -29.15
CA LYS A 79 32.10 14.03 -30.53
C LYS A 79 32.47 12.85 -31.42
N VAL A 80 31.60 12.50 -32.36
CA VAL A 80 31.86 11.47 -33.38
C VAL A 80 32.82 12.07 -34.42
N ALA A 81 34.02 11.47 -34.53
CA ALA A 81 35.01 11.79 -35.56
C ALA A 81 34.95 10.76 -36.70
N LYS A 82 35.01 11.28 -37.92
CA LYS A 82 35.02 10.59 -39.22
C LYS A 82 36.15 9.58 -39.36
N LYS A 83 35.95 8.54 -40.19
CA LYS A 83 37.03 7.91 -40.94
C LYS A 83 36.59 7.56 -42.36
N ASP A 84 37.40 8.04 -43.31
CA ASP A 84 37.32 7.85 -44.76
C ASP A 84 37.68 6.42 -45.21
N ALA A 85 37.09 5.99 -46.33
CA ALA A 85 37.70 5.02 -47.25
C ALA A 85 37.26 5.34 -48.70
N LYS A 86 38.24 5.47 -49.61
CA LYS A 86 38.10 5.80 -51.04
C LYS A 86 38.08 4.54 -51.93
N ARG A 87 37.33 4.62 -53.04
CA ARG A 87 37.56 4.11 -54.43
C ARG A 87 36.18 4.06 -55.13
N GLY A 88 35.90 4.46 -56.36
CA GLY A 88 36.57 5.13 -57.50
C GLY A 88 35.50 5.30 -58.62
N VAL A 89 35.37 6.49 -59.22
CA VAL A 89 35.50 6.81 -60.69
C VAL A 89 34.21 6.69 -61.55
N GLU A 90 34.13 7.58 -62.56
CA GLU A 90 33.10 7.88 -63.62
C GLU A 90 31.98 8.85 -63.20
N ILE A 91 31.90 10.14 -63.57
CA ILE A 91 32.00 10.94 -64.84
C ILE A 91 30.83 10.72 -65.82
N ILE A 92 30.01 11.77 -66.00
CA ILE A 92 29.37 12.34 -67.24
C ILE A 92 28.29 13.35 -66.74
N GLN A 93 28.50 14.68 -66.83
CA GLN A 93 27.95 15.63 -67.85
C GLN A 93 26.41 15.59 -68.01
N ARG A 94 25.61 16.66 -68.17
CA ARG A 94 25.76 18.11 -68.41
C ARG A 94 24.35 18.75 -68.42
N SER A 95 24.29 20.06 -68.13
CA SER A 95 23.44 21.15 -68.70
C SER A 95 21.90 21.14 -68.51
N SER A 96 21.26 22.19 -67.94
CA SER A 96 20.91 23.52 -68.52
C SER A 96 19.88 23.40 -69.67
N THR A 97 18.74 24.09 -69.79
CA THR A 97 18.37 25.52 -69.63
C THR A 97 16.85 25.73 -69.79
N ALA A 98 16.34 26.81 -69.18
CA ALA A 98 15.37 27.82 -69.67
C ALA A 98 13.99 27.45 -70.29
N ASP A 99 12.96 27.85 -69.53
CA ASP A 99 11.95 28.89 -69.83
C ASP A 99 10.79 28.64 -70.82
N VAL A 100 9.72 29.44 -70.60
CA VAL A 100 8.50 29.74 -71.40
C VAL A 100 7.17 29.25 -70.80
N SER A 101 6.42 30.19 -70.21
CA SER A 101 4.95 30.17 -69.98
C SER A 101 4.18 30.44 -71.29
N PRO A 102 2.89 30.07 -71.44
CA PRO A 102 1.80 30.99 -71.01
C PRO A 102 0.45 30.35 -70.58
N MET A 103 -0.22 31.05 -69.65
CA MET A 103 -1.65 31.40 -69.50
C MET A 103 -2.82 30.39 -69.69
N ASP A 104 -3.79 30.55 -68.76
CA ASP A 104 -5.24 30.26 -68.78
C ASP A 104 -5.76 28.82 -68.57
N THR A 105 -6.31 28.54 -67.40
CA THR A 105 -7.77 28.52 -67.14
C THR A 105 -8.09 27.96 -65.74
N ALA A 106 -9.14 28.50 -65.14
CA ALA A 106 -9.69 28.14 -63.84
C ALA A 106 -10.19 26.68 -63.80
N SER A 107 -9.94 25.98 -62.68
CA SER A 107 -10.88 25.01 -62.11
C SER A 107 -10.55 24.67 -60.65
N THR A 108 -11.53 25.02 -59.82
CA THR A 108 -11.79 24.68 -58.43
C THR A 108 -11.40 23.26 -58.01
N ALA A 109 -10.63 23.13 -56.94
CA ALA A 109 -10.61 21.94 -56.09
C ALA A 109 -10.62 22.37 -54.61
N SER A 110 -11.70 22.00 -53.95
CA SER A 110 -12.09 22.29 -52.57
C SER A 110 -11.07 21.80 -51.54
N SER A 111 -10.51 22.71 -50.75
CA SER A 111 -9.90 22.38 -49.45
C SER A 111 -11.00 22.31 -48.40
N GLU A 112 -11.40 21.11 -47.99
CA GLU A 112 -12.25 20.96 -46.81
C GLU A 112 -11.49 21.46 -45.55
N PRO A 113 -12.14 22.26 -44.69
CA PRO A 113 -11.56 22.58 -43.39
C PRO A 113 -11.66 21.34 -42.51
N ARG A 114 -10.51 20.79 -42.13
CA ARG A 114 -10.40 19.69 -41.15
C ARG A 114 -11.07 20.15 -39.85
N ALA A 115 -12.28 19.65 -39.60
CA ALA A 115 -13.03 19.96 -38.39
C ALA A 115 -12.22 19.54 -37.16
N SER A 116 -11.66 20.52 -36.45
CA SER A 116 -11.05 20.30 -35.14
C SER A 116 -12.15 19.91 -34.17
N ASN A 117 -12.05 18.69 -33.62
CA ASN A 117 -13.04 18.15 -32.70
C ASN A 117 -13.17 19.08 -31.49
N LEU A 118 -14.36 19.64 -31.26
CA LEU A 118 -14.63 20.62 -30.20
C LEU A 118 -14.28 20.07 -28.81
N MET A 119 -14.33 18.74 -28.65
CA MET A 119 -13.96 18.03 -27.43
C MET A 119 -12.44 17.99 -27.17
N SER A 120 -11.61 18.30 -28.18
CA SER A 120 -10.17 18.50 -28.00
C SER A 120 -9.81 19.93 -27.56
N ILE A 121 -10.68 20.90 -27.85
CA ILE A 121 -10.49 22.32 -27.51
C ILE A 121 -11.04 22.61 -26.11
N LEU A 122 -12.09 21.90 -25.69
CA LEU A 122 -12.68 22.02 -24.34
C LEU A 122 -11.93 21.21 -23.27
N GLN A 123 -10.93 20.41 -23.64
CA GLN A 123 -10.11 19.70 -22.66
C GLN A 123 -9.23 20.70 -21.92
N GLN A 124 -9.41 20.78 -20.61
CA GLN A 124 -8.49 21.49 -19.73
C GLN A 124 -7.07 20.95 -20.00
N PRO A 125 -6.08 21.82 -20.28
CA PRO A 125 -4.71 21.37 -20.45
C PRO A 125 -4.30 20.57 -19.21
N PRO A 126 -3.60 19.44 -19.36
CA PRO A 126 -3.20 18.61 -18.24
C PRO A 126 -2.41 19.49 -17.27
N SER A 127 -2.99 19.73 -16.10
CA SER A 127 -2.34 20.51 -15.07
C SER A 127 -1.03 19.81 -14.71
N PRO A 128 0.10 20.55 -14.63
CA PRO A 128 1.37 19.94 -14.27
C PRO A 128 1.19 19.24 -12.92
N LYS A 129 1.40 17.92 -12.91
CA LYS A 129 1.31 17.10 -11.71
C LYS A 129 2.30 17.68 -10.70
N LYS A 130 1.80 18.38 -9.69
CA LYS A 130 2.61 18.82 -8.56
C LYS A 130 3.14 17.56 -7.90
N VAL A 131 4.45 17.32 -8.03
CA VAL A 131 5.13 16.25 -7.31
C VAL A 131 5.13 16.69 -5.85
N ILE A 132 4.18 16.18 -5.09
CA ILE A 132 4.16 16.37 -3.64
C ILE A 132 5.43 15.68 -3.13
N PRO A 133 6.35 16.37 -2.43
CA PRO A 133 7.53 15.74 -1.89
C PRO A 133 7.09 14.68 -0.87
N GLN A 134 7.22 13.40 -1.27
CA GLN A 134 6.94 12.28 -0.39
C GLN A 134 8.12 12.11 0.56
N LYS A 135 7.89 12.37 1.86
CA LYS A 135 8.83 11.94 2.89
C LYS A 135 8.86 10.40 2.90
N PRO A 136 10.01 9.77 3.21
CA PRO A 136 10.04 8.34 3.38
C PRO A 136 9.05 7.91 4.47
N PRO A 137 8.41 6.74 4.34
CA PRO A 137 7.46 6.26 5.34
C PRO A 137 8.17 6.05 6.68
N LEU A 138 7.61 6.64 7.74
CA LEU A 138 8.10 6.43 9.10
C LEU A 138 7.62 5.06 9.59
N THR A 139 8.56 4.13 9.77
CA THR A 139 8.25 2.79 10.29
C THR A 139 8.34 2.80 11.82
N LEU A 140 7.23 2.53 12.50
CA LEU A 140 7.13 2.48 13.97
C LEU A 140 7.03 1.01 14.43
N GLY A 141 8.18 0.34 14.55
CA GLY A 141 8.23 -1.12 14.76
C GLY A 141 8.06 -1.61 16.20
N ASN A 142 8.08 -0.73 17.20
CA ASN A 142 7.94 -1.10 18.61
C ASN A 142 7.07 -0.11 19.40
N PRO A 143 6.52 -0.52 20.56
CA PRO A 143 5.63 0.33 21.36
C PRO A 143 6.23 1.68 21.75
N SER A 144 7.53 1.73 22.09
CA SER A 144 8.20 2.97 22.48
C SER A 144 8.27 3.99 21.33
N MET A 145 8.49 3.52 20.10
CA MET A 145 8.45 4.36 18.91
C MET A 145 7.03 4.87 18.62
N VAL A 146 6.01 4.03 18.78
CA VAL A 146 4.61 4.45 18.61
C VAL A 146 4.27 5.56 19.60
N ALA A 147 4.48 5.35 20.90
CA ALA A 147 4.18 6.33 21.94
C ALA A 147 4.95 7.66 21.80
N LYS A 148 6.15 7.62 21.23
CA LYS A 148 6.97 8.83 20.99
C LYS A 148 6.47 9.64 19.79
N HIS A 149 5.98 8.97 18.75
CA HIS A 149 5.70 9.59 17.45
C HIS A 149 4.20 9.77 17.17
N THR A 150 3.31 9.20 17.98
CA THR A 150 1.86 9.30 17.86
C THR A 150 1.20 9.51 19.23
N PRO A 151 -0.06 10.00 19.28
CA PRO A 151 -0.83 10.05 20.52
C PRO A 151 -1.39 8.68 20.95
N CYS A 152 -0.91 7.58 20.37
CA CYS A 152 -1.42 6.23 20.59
C CYS A 152 -0.40 5.38 21.36
N THR A 153 -0.89 4.36 22.04
CA THR A 153 -0.07 3.30 22.63
C THR A 153 -0.24 2.00 21.87
N LEU A 154 0.78 1.14 21.90
CA LEU A 154 0.74 -0.19 21.30
C LEU A 154 0.95 -1.24 22.40
N HIS A 155 -0.08 -2.06 22.64
CA HIS A 155 -0.03 -3.16 23.59
C HIS A 155 0.01 -4.49 22.83
N LEU A 156 1.05 -5.27 23.08
CA LEU A 156 1.23 -6.58 22.46
C LEU A 156 0.70 -7.67 23.38
N SER A 157 0.10 -8.71 22.80
CA SER A 157 -0.38 -9.90 23.52
C SER A 157 -1.30 -9.58 24.71
N VAL A 158 -2.27 -8.68 24.50
CA VAL A 158 -3.25 -8.26 25.52
C VAL A 158 -4.06 -9.44 26.07
N LEU A 159 -4.41 -10.39 25.21
CA LEU A 159 -5.25 -11.53 25.58
C LEU A 159 -4.38 -12.76 25.91
N PRO A 160 -4.76 -13.56 26.93
CA PRO A 160 -4.20 -14.89 27.13
C PRO A 160 -4.32 -15.74 25.85
N ALA A 161 -3.29 -16.52 25.53
CA ALA A 161 -3.23 -17.27 24.26
C ALA A 161 -4.43 -18.20 24.05
N GLU A 162 -4.91 -18.84 25.12
CA GLU A 162 -6.08 -19.72 25.08
C GLU A 162 -7.36 -18.93 24.73
N LEU A 163 -7.59 -17.80 25.40
CA LEU A 163 -8.72 -16.91 25.11
C LEU A 163 -8.65 -16.34 23.69
N ALA A 164 -7.46 -15.90 23.25
CA ALA A 164 -7.25 -15.40 21.91
C ALA A 164 -7.59 -16.45 20.84
N SER A 165 -7.18 -17.72 21.06
CA SER A 165 -7.49 -18.83 20.15
C SER A 165 -8.99 -19.15 20.14
N ARG A 166 -9.64 -19.26 21.31
CA ARG A 166 -11.10 -19.47 21.41
C ARG A 166 -11.87 -18.36 20.70
N LEU A 167 -11.51 -17.10 20.95
CA LEU A 167 -12.12 -15.94 20.31
C LEU A 167 -11.91 -15.98 18.80
N PHE A 168 -10.68 -16.26 18.33
CA PHE A 168 -10.38 -16.37 16.91
C PHE A 168 -11.25 -17.42 16.20
N HIS A 169 -11.35 -18.63 16.73
CA HIS A 169 -12.18 -19.68 16.12
C HIS A 169 -13.66 -19.32 16.15
N THR A 170 -14.16 -18.81 17.28
CA THR A 170 -15.56 -18.35 17.41
C THR A 170 -15.91 -17.29 16.37
N MET A 171 -15.02 -16.30 16.19
CA MET A 171 -15.23 -15.21 15.23
C MET A 171 -15.04 -15.66 13.78
N THR A 172 -14.16 -16.62 13.53
CA THR A 172 -13.99 -17.23 12.20
C THR A 172 -15.25 -17.98 11.79
N ASP A 173 -15.80 -18.79 12.69
CA ASP A 173 -17.05 -19.52 12.44
C ASP A 173 -18.22 -18.56 12.20
N ALA A 174 -18.33 -17.50 13.02
CA ALA A 174 -19.33 -16.45 12.83
C ALA A 174 -19.15 -15.72 11.48
N SER A 175 -17.91 -15.54 11.03
CA SER A 175 -17.60 -14.78 9.81
C SER A 175 -18.16 -15.37 8.52
N HIS A 176 -18.49 -16.67 8.52
CA HIS A 176 -19.16 -17.31 7.40
C HIS A 176 -20.53 -16.69 7.08
N GLY A 177 -21.21 -16.13 8.08
CA GLY A 177 -22.49 -15.43 7.92
C GLY A 177 -22.36 -13.94 7.56
N TRP A 178 -21.16 -13.37 7.60
CA TRP A 178 -20.97 -11.93 7.43
C TRP A 178 -21.09 -11.49 5.98
N LYS A 179 -21.50 -10.24 5.79
CA LYS A 179 -21.69 -9.64 4.47
C LYS A 179 -20.64 -8.56 4.21
N ARG A 180 -20.32 -8.35 2.94
CA ARG A 180 -19.55 -7.18 2.51
C ARG A 180 -20.45 -5.95 2.57
N ASN A 181 -20.00 -4.92 3.27
CA ASN A 181 -20.76 -3.69 3.39
C ASN A 181 -20.75 -2.92 2.06
N LYS A 182 -21.87 -2.28 1.70
CA LYS A 182 -22.01 -1.44 0.50
C LYS A 182 -22.41 -0.03 0.88
N TRP A 183 -21.69 0.97 0.39
CA TRP A 183 -21.98 2.38 0.64
C TRP A 183 -21.81 3.24 -0.61
N TRP A 184 -22.26 4.48 -0.53
CA TRP A 184 -22.09 5.46 -1.60
C TRP A 184 -20.80 6.24 -1.41
N LEU A 185 -19.92 6.22 -2.41
CA LEU A 185 -18.72 7.03 -2.48
C LEU A 185 -18.65 7.69 -3.86
N PHE A 186 -18.61 9.03 -3.90
CA PHE A 186 -18.64 9.83 -5.15
C PHE A 186 -19.77 9.43 -6.11
N GLU A 187 -21.00 9.36 -5.60
CA GLU A 187 -22.20 8.98 -6.39
C GLU A 187 -22.13 7.58 -7.01
N ARG A 188 -21.24 6.72 -6.50
CA ARG A 188 -21.14 5.31 -6.90
C ARG A 188 -21.33 4.42 -5.70
N ILE A 189 -22.08 3.33 -5.87
CA ILE A 189 -22.14 2.27 -4.87
C ILE A 189 -20.81 1.53 -4.94
N VAL A 190 -20.08 1.55 -3.84
CA VAL A 190 -18.85 0.79 -3.63
C VAL A 190 -19.10 -0.27 -2.58
N GLU A 191 -18.38 -1.38 -2.70
CA GLU A 191 -18.45 -2.52 -1.79
C GLU A 191 -17.12 -2.66 -1.06
N SER A 192 -17.20 -2.96 0.23
CA SER A 192 -16.01 -3.25 1.03
C SER A 192 -15.35 -4.52 0.51
N PRO A 193 -14.03 -4.55 0.31
CA PRO A 193 -13.36 -5.77 -0.08
C PRO A 193 -13.37 -6.82 1.04
N HIS A 194 -13.55 -6.42 2.31
CA HIS A 194 -13.59 -7.30 3.48
C HIS A 194 -15.02 -7.50 4.00
N ARG A 195 -15.26 -8.60 4.74
CA ARG A 195 -16.56 -8.85 5.41
C ARG A 195 -16.58 -8.18 6.78
N THR A 196 -17.76 -7.69 7.17
CA THR A 196 -17.94 -6.97 8.43
C THR A 196 -19.17 -7.46 9.17
N SER A 197 -19.11 -7.46 10.50
CA SER A 197 -20.28 -7.57 11.36
C SER A 197 -20.15 -6.65 12.57
N PHE A 198 -21.28 -6.24 13.12
CA PHE A 198 -21.36 -5.45 14.34
C PHE A 198 -21.94 -6.29 15.45
N PHE A 199 -21.25 -6.26 16.58
CA PHE A 199 -21.75 -6.83 17.81
C PHE A 199 -22.03 -5.70 18.79
N ALA A 200 -23.03 -5.88 19.64
CA ALA A 200 -23.31 -4.99 20.75
C ALA A 200 -23.51 -5.80 22.04
N ARG A 201 -23.10 -5.22 23.16
CA ARG A 201 -23.32 -5.84 24.46
C ARG A 201 -24.80 -5.78 24.81
N ARG A 202 -25.35 -6.88 25.36
CA ARG A 202 -26.79 -6.99 25.70
C ARG A 202 -27.27 -5.92 26.69
N THR A 203 -26.37 -5.52 27.59
CA THR A 203 -26.57 -4.47 28.58
C THR A 203 -25.26 -3.70 28.69
N ASP A 204 -25.30 -2.38 28.61
CA ASP A 204 -24.14 -1.51 28.87
C ASP A 204 -23.72 -1.53 30.37
N GLY A 205 -24.56 -2.15 31.22
CA GLY A 205 -24.39 -2.24 32.67
C GLY A 205 -24.60 -0.90 33.38
N ILE A 206 -25.17 0.08 32.68
CA ILE A 206 -25.65 1.35 33.23
C ILE A 206 -27.18 1.27 33.34
N ASP A 207 -27.85 0.66 32.36
CA ASP A 207 -29.30 0.52 32.34
C ASP A 207 -29.74 -0.96 32.25
N LYS A 208 -30.77 -1.34 33.01
CA LYS A 208 -31.38 -2.69 32.94
C LYS A 208 -32.39 -2.80 31.79
N ASP A 209 -32.73 -1.66 31.19
CA ASP A 209 -33.68 -1.60 30.09
C ASP A 209 -32.99 -1.91 28.77
N ALA A 210 -33.49 -2.95 28.10
CA ALA A 210 -33.10 -3.34 26.74
C ALA A 210 -33.44 -2.27 25.67
N SER A 211 -33.94 -1.09 26.08
CA SER A 211 -34.26 0.06 25.23
C SER A 211 -33.06 0.54 24.42
N TRP A 212 -31.83 0.40 24.92
CA TRP A 212 -30.62 0.75 24.16
C TRP A 212 -30.40 -0.11 22.92
N GLN A 213 -31.03 -1.29 22.81
CA GLN A 213 -31.03 -2.06 21.55
C GLN A 213 -31.70 -1.29 20.40
N GLN A 214 -32.58 -0.32 20.71
CA GLN A 214 -33.14 0.61 19.71
C GLN A 214 -32.17 1.75 19.37
N ALA A 215 -31.37 2.22 20.33
CA ALA A 215 -30.31 3.21 20.06
C ALA A 215 -29.13 2.62 19.27
N ALA A 216 -28.90 1.31 19.42
CA ALA A 216 -27.97 0.55 18.58
C ALA A 216 -28.51 0.23 17.18
N GLN A 217 -29.69 0.75 16.78
CA GLN A 217 -30.06 0.91 15.38
C GLN A 217 -29.14 1.97 14.75
N PHE A 218 -27.88 1.61 14.61
CA PHE A 218 -26.86 2.47 14.08
C PHE A 218 -27.10 2.66 12.59
N TRP A 219 -27.14 3.92 12.19
CA TRP A 219 -27.01 4.30 10.80
C TRP A 219 -25.54 4.10 10.41
N TYR A 220 -25.18 2.92 9.91
CA TYR A 220 -23.84 2.70 9.38
C TYR A 220 -23.80 3.07 7.89
N ASN A 221 -22.91 3.99 7.51
CA ASN A 221 -22.81 4.53 6.15
C ASN A 221 -24.14 5.06 5.57
N GLY A 222 -24.99 5.65 6.42
CA GLY A 222 -26.24 6.28 5.99
C GLY A 222 -27.40 5.30 5.72
N ARG A 223 -27.33 4.06 6.24
CA ARG A 223 -28.45 3.10 6.17
C ARG A 223 -28.78 2.52 7.54
N PRO A 224 -30.07 2.30 7.87
CA PRO A 224 -30.43 1.51 9.03
C PRO A 224 -29.94 0.07 8.83
N THR A 225 -29.21 -0.46 9.81
CA THR A 225 -28.77 -1.85 9.83
C THR A 225 -29.69 -2.68 10.73
N ASP A 226 -29.73 -3.99 10.47
CA ASP A 226 -30.37 -4.94 11.39
C ASP A 226 -29.73 -4.82 12.80
N PRO A 227 -30.48 -5.16 13.87
CA PRO A 227 -29.94 -5.12 15.22
C PRO A 227 -28.63 -5.92 15.31
N PRO A 228 -27.57 -5.35 15.90
CA PRO A 228 -26.28 -6.03 16.00
C PRO A 228 -26.41 -7.30 16.84
N GLU A 229 -25.58 -8.29 16.51
CA GLU A 229 -25.52 -9.54 17.27
C GLU A 229 -24.98 -9.30 18.68
N VAL A 230 -25.37 -10.14 19.63
CA VAL A 230 -24.85 -10.03 21.01
C VAL A 230 -23.41 -10.55 21.05
N PHE A 231 -22.58 -9.96 21.91
CA PHE A 231 -21.21 -10.41 22.15
C PHE A 231 -21.18 -11.92 22.46
N PRO A 232 -20.40 -12.72 21.70
CA PRO A 232 -20.19 -14.12 22.07
C PRO A 232 -19.37 -14.21 23.37
N PRO A 233 -19.48 -15.30 24.15
CA PRO A 233 -18.84 -15.39 25.46
C PRO A 233 -17.32 -15.13 25.47
N PRO A 234 -16.52 -15.63 24.51
CA PRO A 234 -15.09 -15.29 24.46
C PRO A 234 -14.80 -13.81 24.15
N MET A 235 -15.71 -13.12 23.46
CA MET A 235 -15.57 -11.67 23.20
C MET A 235 -15.85 -10.88 24.47
N GLU A 236 -16.86 -11.28 25.25
CA GLU A 236 -17.18 -10.66 26.53
C GLU A 236 -16.01 -10.79 27.52
N GLU A 237 -15.44 -12.00 27.63
CA GLU A 237 -14.27 -12.29 28.48
C GLU A 237 -13.03 -11.48 28.03
N ALA A 238 -12.84 -11.31 26.71
CA ALA A 238 -11.78 -10.45 26.18
C ALA A 238 -12.02 -8.96 26.49
N CYS A 239 -13.28 -8.49 26.43
CA CYS A 239 -13.64 -7.12 26.77
C CYS A 239 -13.27 -6.80 28.23
N GLU A 240 -13.49 -7.70 29.20
CA GLU A 240 -13.11 -7.43 30.59
C GLU A 240 -11.60 -7.14 30.76
N ILE A 241 -10.75 -7.84 30.01
CA ILE A 241 -9.30 -7.63 30.02
C ILE A 241 -8.95 -6.30 29.35
N ILE A 242 -9.55 -6.03 28.19
CA ILE A 242 -9.31 -4.82 27.41
C ILE A 242 -9.78 -3.58 28.17
N GLU A 243 -10.94 -3.64 28.81
CA GLU A 243 -11.53 -2.52 29.58
C GLU A 243 -10.61 -2.07 30.71
N ARG A 244 -10.10 -3.01 31.51
CA ARG A 244 -9.12 -2.71 32.56
C ARG A 244 -7.85 -2.08 31.99
N LEU A 245 -7.30 -2.66 30.92
CA LEU A 245 -6.08 -2.17 30.28
C LEU A 245 -6.26 -0.77 29.69
N VAL A 246 -7.38 -0.51 29.01
CA VAL A 246 -7.69 0.82 28.47
C VAL A 246 -7.86 1.82 29.61
N SER A 247 -8.59 1.47 30.67
CA SER A 247 -8.71 2.31 31.85
C SER A 247 -7.36 2.65 32.49
N ASP A 248 -6.46 1.67 32.61
CA ASP A 248 -5.09 1.89 33.09
C ASP A 248 -4.32 2.90 32.24
N GLU A 249 -4.41 2.79 30.91
CA GLU A 249 -3.77 3.74 29.98
C GLU A 249 -4.41 5.13 30.04
N LEU A 250 -5.74 5.21 30.13
CA LEU A 250 -6.46 6.46 30.22
C LEU A 250 -6.10 7.24 31.50
N ARG A 251 -5.82 6.53 32.60
CA ARG A 251 -5.38 7.14 33.88
C ARG A 251 -3.98 7.76 33.82
N LYS A 252 -3.12 7.33 32.89
CA LYS A 252 -1.74 7.85 32.76
C LYS A 252 -1.66 9.25 32.16
N ARG A 253 -2.74 9.73 31.55
CA ARG A 253 -2.78 11.02 30.85
C ARG A 253 -3.95 11.89 31.32
N PRO A 254 -3.87 13.22 31.15
CA PRO A 254 -5.05 14.06 31.31
C PRO A 254 -6.13 13.65 30.30
N ARG A 255 -7.38 13.57 30.79
CA ARG A 255 -8.55 13.30 29.97
C ARG A 255 -8.89 14.54 29.14
N LEU A 256 -9.33 14.33 27.90
CA LEU A 256 -9.78 15.43 27.05
C LEU A 256 -11.24 15.83 27.42
N PRO A 257 -11.65 17.10 27.22
CA PRO A 257 -12.96 17.58 27.68
C PRO A 257 -14.18 16.84 27.13
N LEU A 258 -14.08 16.28 25.92
CA LEU A 258 -15.18 15.55 25.23
C LEU A 258 -14.95 14.03 25.23
N GLU A 259 -14.01 13.55 26.03
CA GLU A 259 -13.71 12.14 26.12
C GLU A 259 -14.77 11.42 26.97
N TRP A 260 -15.17 10.22 26.57
CA TRP A 260 -16.13 9.41 27.33
C TRP A 260 -15.66 9.23 28.78
N PRO A 261 -16.43 9.67 29.79
CA PRO A 261 -15.96 9.69 31.17
C PRO A 261 -15.65 8.29 31.72
N GLY A 262 -16.36 7.27 31.24
CA GLY A 262 -16.35 5.92 31.81
C GLY A 262 -17.56 5.70 32.72
N VAL A 263 -17.71 4.47 33.20
CA VAL A 263 -18.71 4.10 34.21
C VAL A 263 -18.05 4.02 35.59
N PRO A 264 -18.75 4.37 36.68
CA PRO A 264 -18.23 4.13 38.01
C PRO A 264 -17.94 2.65 38.22
N ASP A 265 -16.77 2.34 38.75
CA ASP A 265 -16.35 1.00 39.14
C ASP A 265 -15.93 1.01 40.61
N ASP A 266 -16.32 -0.04 41.32
CA ASP A 266 -16.18 -0.12 42.78
C ASP A 266 -14.70 -0.18 43.23
N GLN A 267 -13.79 -0.55 42.32
CA GLN A 267 -12.38 -0.79 42.62
C GLN A 267 -11.45 0.31 42.05
N ASP A 268 -11.68 0.75 40.81
CA ASP A 268 -10.70 1.56 40.06
C ASP A 268 -11.22 2.94 39.60
N GLY A 269 -12.35 3.39 40.15
CA GLY A 269 -12.91 4.71 39.87
C GLY A 269 -13.73 4.76 38.60
N LEU A 270 -13.16 5.21 37.47
CA LEU A 270 -13.86 5.28 36.17
C LEU A 270 -13.36 4.20 35.22
N LEU A 271 -14.24 3.27 34.86
CA LEU A 271 -13.98 2.18 33.93
C LEU A 271 -14.42 2.55 32.52
N TRP A 272 -13.50 2.47 31.55
CA TRP A 272 -13.85 2.54 30.13
C TRP A 272 -14.53 1.22 29.74
N ARG A 273 -15.67 1.30 29.06
CA ARG A 273 -16.49 0.13 28.74
C ARG A 273 -16.68 -0.04 27.24
N ALA A 274 -16.42 -1.24 26.74
CA ALA A 274 -16.72 -1.61 25.37
C ALA A 274 -18.21 -1.99 25.26
N ASN A 275 -18.97 -1.23 24.47
CA ASN A 275 -20.41 -1.49 24.26
C ASN A 275 -20.70 -2.03 22.85
N VAL A 276 -19.82 -1.74 21.89
CA VAL A 276 -19.95 -2.14 20.49
C VAL A 276 -18.60 -2.67 20.00
N ALA A 277 -18.64 -3.71 19.17
CA ALA A 277 -17.46 -4.24 18.48
C ALA A 277 -17.75 -4.32 16.98
N ALA A 278 -17.04 -3.50 16.20
CA ALA A 278 -16.99 -3.63 14.75
C ALA A 278 -15.94 -4.70 14.40
N SER A 279 -16.40 -5.84 13.88
CA SER A 279 -15.55 -6.97 13.54
C SER A 279 -15.33 -7.03 12.04
N ASN A 280 -14.06 -7.07 11.63
CA ASN A 280 -13.64 -7.12 10.23
C ASN A 280 -12.90 -8.43 9.95
N CYS A 281 -13.29 -9.14 8.89
CA CYS A 281 -12.65 -10.37 8.43
C CYS A 281 -11.93 -10.09 7.11
N TYR A 282 -10.61 -10.28 7.12
CA TYR A 282 -9.73 -10.16 5.96
C TYR A 282 -9.20 -11.54 5.58
N GLU A 283 -9.66 -12.11 4.46
CA GLU A 283 -9.29 -13.47 4.03
C GLU A 283 -8.03 -13.49 3.16
N GLY A 284 -7.64 -12.35 2.57
CA GLY A 284 -6.51 -12.30 1.67
C GLY A 284 -5.87 -10.92 1.55
N ARG A 285 -4.68 -10.89 0.94
CA ARG A 285 -3.86 -9.68 0.76
C ARG A 285 -4.53 -8.54 -0.01
N ASN A 286 -5.58 -8.84 -0.77
CA ASN A 286 -6.33 -7.87 -1.57
C ASN A 286 -7.47 -7.21 -0.78
N GLU A 287 -7.71 -7.65 0.47
CA GLU A 287 -8.73 -7.08 1.34
C GLU A 287 -8.10 -6.06 2.28
N SER A 288 -8.62 -4.84 2.25
CA SER A 288 -8.09 -3.72 3.02
C SER A 288 -9.18 -2.71 3.37
N VAL A 289 -8.83 -1.69 4.16
CA VAL A 289 -9.64 -0.48 4.34
C VAL A 289 -8.87 0.69 3.75
N GLY A 290 -9.56 1.56 3.01
CA GLY A 290 -8.96 2.78 2.48
C GLY A 290 -8.62 3.78 3.60
N TRP A 291 -7.97 4.89 3.26
CA TRP A 291 -7.73 5.97 4.21
C TRP A 291 -9.05 6.55 4.73
N HIS A 292 -9.24 6.50 6.04
CA HIS A 292 -10.42 6.99 6.72
C HIS A 292 -10.06 7.43 8.14
N SER A 293 -11.01 8.12 8.78
CA SER A 293 -11.05 8.29 10.23
C SER A 293 -12.25 7.52 10.74
N ASP A 294 -12.13 6.86 11.88
CA ASP A 294 -13.27 6.23 12.53
C ASP A 294 -14.29 7.31 12.88
N GLN A 295 -15.43 7.28 12.18
CA GLN A 295 -16.56 8.13 12.48
C GLN A 295 -17.59 7.30 13.22
N VAL A 296 -17.68 7.50 14.54
CA VAL A 296 -18.85 7.06 15.30
C VAL A 296 -19.91 8.14 15.13
N LEU A 297 -20.80 7.99 14.14
CA LEU A 297 -22.04 8.77 14.11
C LEU A 297 -22.98 8.23 15.20
N CYS A 298 -22.64 8.50 16.46
CA CYS A 298 -23.67 8.55 17.50
C CYS A 298 -24.50 9.79 17.23
N VAL A 299 -25.58 9.64 16.46
CA VAL A 299 -26.65 10.64 16.42
C VAL A 299 -27.36 10.55 17.76
N GLN A 300 -26.86 11.28 18.75
CA GLN A 300 -27.68 11.71 19.88
C GLN A 300 -28.20 13.10 19.55
N LEU A 301 -29.15 13.13 18.60
CA LEU A 301 -30.07 14.24 18.42
C LEU A 301 -31.44 13.76 18.85
N LEU A 302 -31.69 13.76 20.15
CA LEU A 302 -33.04 13.94 20.66
C LEU A 302 -32.96 15.03 21.74
N HIS A 303 -33.74 16.07 21.49
CA HIS A 303 -33.94 17.27 22.31
C HIS A 303 -34.33 16.95 23.75
#